data_AF-A0A7W9DH46-F1
#
_entry.id   AF-A0A7W9DH46-F1
#
_cell.length_a   1.000
_cell.length_b   1.000
_cell.length_c   1.000
_cell.angle_alpha   90.00
_cell.angle_beta   90.00
_cell.angle_gamma   90.00
#
_symmetry.space_group_name_H-M   'P 1'
#
loop_
_entity.id
_entity.type
_entity.pdbx_description
1 polymer ?
#
loop_
_entity_poly.entity_id
_entity_poly.type
_entity_poly.pdbx_seq_one_letter_code
_entity_poly.pdbx_strand_id
1 'polypeptide(L)'
;MQGSGGPWRSYLPVRPWLGAHRVHIRPSRAGLAFGALLLALWIAAVNFQLGLGYALTCFVAACAIVDMLFASRNLAGLSLAATPGIPVFAGDSAVFTLRLINRSARSRHAISLATPHAEVQQADVTAHGESILVITVAATRRGWLQAPSLHLSSSFPLGLFYAWC
;
A
#
# COMPACT_ATOMS: atom_id res chain seq x y z
N MET A 1 -21.06 -4.64 -40.88
CA MET A 1 -20.70 -5.49 -39.73
C MET A 1 -19.20 -5.71 -39.74
N GLN A 2 -18.58 -5.85 -38.57
CA GLN A 2 -17.14 -6.05 -38.31
C GLN A 2 -16.31 -4.76 -38.14
N GLY A 3 -16.44 -4.18 -36.93
CA GLY A 3 -15.59 -3.09 -36.45
C GLY A 3 -14.17 -3.57 -36.17
N SER A 4 -13.21 -2.89 -36.77
CA SER A 4 -11.78 -3.05 -36.57
C SER A 4 -11.40 -2.70 -35.12
N GLY A 5 -11.13 -3.72 -34.31
CA GLY A 5 -10.60 -3.57 -32.97
C GLY A 5 -9.17 -3.01 -33.01
N GLY A 6 -9.02 -1.72 -32.71
CA GLY A 6 -7.71 -1.10 -32.57
C GLY A 6 -6.89 -1.69 -31.40
N PRO A 7 -5.56 -1.52 -31.40
CA PRO A 7 -4.64 -2.15 -30.45
C PRO A 7 -4.69 -1.58 -29.02
N TRP A 8 -5.75 -0.86 -28.64
CA TRP A 8 -5.86 -0.09 -27.39
C TRP A 8 -6.25 -0.94 -26.16
N ARG A 9 -6.20 -2.27 -26.26
CA ARG A 9 -6.53 -3.16 -25.14
C ARG A 9 -5.36 -3.19 -24.15
N SER A 10 -5.67 -2.89 -22.90
CA SER A 10 -4.92 -3.24 -21.67
C SER A 10 -3.79 -2.32 -21.17
N TYR A 11 -4.17 -1.09 -20.76
CA TYR A 11 -3.47 -0.40 -19.65
C TYR A 11 -4.29 -0.38 -18.35
N LEU A 12 -5.29 -1.25 -18.26
CA LEU A 12 -5.94 -1.56 -16.99
C LEU A 12 -5.09 -2.62 -16.28
N PRO A 13 -4.85 -2.53 -14.97
CA PRO A 13 -4.31 -3.65 -14.23
C PRO A 13 -5.16 -4.89 -14.54
N VAL A 14 -4.51 -5.97 -14.98
CA VAL A 14 -5.14 -7.22 -15.48
C VAL A 14 -6.15 -7.81 -14.48
N ARG A 15 -6.06 -7.38 -13.22
CA ARG A 15 -7.08 -7.59 -12.19
C ARG A 15 -7.29 -6.28 -11.43
N PRO A 16 -8.52 -5.74 -11.37
CA PRO A 16 -8.80 -4.51 -10.65
C PRO A 16 -8.73 -4.68 -9.14
N TRP A 17 -8.53 -5.88 -8.59
CA TRP A 17 -8.51 -6.18 -7.16
C TRP A 17 -7.14 -6.67 -6.70
N LEU A 18 -6.61 -6.07 -5.63
CA LEU A 18 -5.44 -6.60 -4.94
C LEU A 18 -5.87 -7.72 -4.00
N GLY A 19 -5.55 -8.96 -4.39
CA GLY A 19 -5.64 -10.11 -3.50
C GLY A 19 -4.54 -10.05 -2.43
N ALA A 20 -4.82 -10.63 -1.26
CA ALA A 20 -3.86 -10.71 -0.14
C ALA A 20 -2.50 -11.32 -0.52
N HIS A 21 -2.46 -12.16 -1.56
CA HIS A 21 -1.24 -12.82 -2.04
C HIS A 21 -0.21 -11.86 -2.69
N ARG A 22 -0.62 -10.64 -3.06
CA ARG A 22 0.30 -9.62 -3.60
C ARG A 22 0.80 -8.64 -2.53
N VAL A 23 0.26 -8.73 -1.31
CA VAL A 23 0.65 -7.86 -0.21
C VAL A 23 1.80 -8.52 0.52
N HIS A 24 2.99 -7.96 0.36
CA HIS A 24 4.15 -8.39 1.12
C HIS A 24 4.29 -7.50 2.36
N ILE A 25 4.67 -8.09 3.49
CA ILE A 25 4.83 -7.38 4.77
C ILE A 25 6.31 -7.40 5.14
N ARG A 26 6.89 -6.24 5.44
CA ARG A 26 8.23 -6.10 6.01
C ARG A 26 8.17 -5.42 7.38
N PRO A 27 8.94 -5.88 8.38
CA PRO A 27 9.06 -5.15 9.64
C PRO A 27 9.75 -3.80 9.40
N SER A 28 9.21 -2.73 9.98
CA SER A 28 9.85 -1.41 9.97
C SER A 28 11.02 -1.37 10.95
N ARG A 29 11.85 -0.32 10.90
CA ARG A 29 12.90 -0.10 11.92
C ARG A 29 12.32 -0.05 13.33
N ALA A 30 11.14 0.56 13.49
CA ALA A 30 10.43 0.57 14.77
C ALA A 30 9.93 -0.82 15.16
N GLY A 31 9.42 -1.61 14.21
CA GLY A 31 9.04 -3.01 14.43
C GLY A 31 10.21 -3.89 14.89
N LEU A 32 11.40 -3.70 14.32
CA LEU A 32 12.62 -4.40 14.75
C LEU A 32 13.05 -4.00 16.17
N ALA A 33 13.07 -2.70 16.49
CA ALA A 33 13.37 -2.23 17.83
C ALA A 33 12.36 -2.74 18.88
N PHE A 34 11.08 -2.75 18.50
CA PHE A 34 10.02 -3.31 19.33
C PHE A 34 10.18 -4.82 19.54
N GLY A 35 10.52 -5.59 18.51
CA GLY A 35 10.82 -7.02 18.63
C GLY A 35 12.01 -7.30 19.54
N ALA A 36 13.07 -6.48 19.47
CA ALA A 36 14.21 -6.57 20.36
C ALA A 36 13.84 -6.27 21.83
N LEU A 37 13.01 -5.24 22.06
CA LEU A 37 12.48 -4.93 23.39
C LEU A 37 11.62 -6.08 23.93
N LEU A 38 10.79 -6.69 23.08
CA LEU A 38 9.92 -7.81 23.45
C LEU A 38 10.75 -9.05 23.85
N LEU A 39 11.83 -9.33 23.12
CA LEU A 39 12.80 -10.37 23.49
C LEU A 39 13.49 -10.05 24.82
N ALA A 40 13.91 -8.80 25.05
CA ALA A 40 14.52 -8.40 26.31
C ALA A 40 13.55 -8.57 27.49
N LEU A 41 12.28 -8.17 27.32
CA LEU A 41 11.22 -8.38 28.32
C LEU A 41 10.95 -9.86 28.57
N TRP A 42 10.94 -10.68 27.52
CA TRP A 42 10.77 -12.12 27.66
C TRP A 42 11.91 -12.75 28.44
N ILE A 43 13.17 -12.41 28.09
CA ILE A 43 14.36 -12.90 28.80
C ILE A 43 14.33 -12.45 30.27
N ALA A 44 13.96 -11.19 30.54
CA ALA A 44 13.82 -10.70 31.91
C ALA A 44 12.72 -11.45 32.68
N ALA A 45 11.55 -11.67 32.08
CA ALA A 45 10.46 -12.41 32.70
C ALA A 45 10.84 -13.86 33.02
N VAL A 46 11.54 -14.53 32.10
CA VAL A 46 12.08 -15.88 32.29
C VAL A 46 13.12 -15.91 33.40
N ASN A 47 14.06 -14.97 33.38
CA ASN A 47 15.17 -14.93 34.32
C ASN A 47 14.71 -14.64 35.76
N PHE A 48 13.81 -13.67 35.93
CA PHE A 48 13.34 -13.26 37.26
C PHE A 48 12.09 -14.02 37.75
N GLN A 49 11.60 -15.03 37.00
CA GLN A 49 10.32 -15.72 37.27
C GLN A 49 9.16 -14.74 37.55
N LEU A 50 9.20 -13.57 36.90
CA LEU A 50 8.20 -12.53 37.11
C LEU A 50 6.93 -12.91 36.35
N GLY A 51 5.95 -13.49 37.03
CA GLY A 51 4.64 -13.83 36.44
C GLY A 51 3.99 -12.64 35.71
N LEU A 52 4.18 -11.43 36.24
CA LEU A 52 3.69 -10.19 35.62
C LEU A 52 4.45 -9.82 34.33
N GLY A 53 5.75 -10.15 34.25
CA GLY A 53 6.56 -9.95 33.04
C GLY A 53 6.08 -10.83 31.88
N TYR A 54 5.67 -12.07 32.16
CA TYR A 54 5.05 -12.94 31.16
C TYR A 54 3.74 -12.36 30.63
N ALA A 55 2.86 -11.87 31.51
CA ALA A 55 1.59 -11.27 31.11
C ALA A 55 1.79 -10.05 30.19
N LEU A 56 2.70 -9.13 30.56
CA LEU A 56 3.03 -7.97 29.75
C LEU A 56 3.61 -8.35 28.38
N THR A 57 4.57 -9.29 28.36
CA THR A 57 5.22 -9.73 27.11
C THR A 57 4.20 -10.35 26.16
N CYS A 58 3.32 -11.24 26.66
CA CYS A 58 2.25 -11.84 25.87
C CYS A 58 1.23 -10.81 25.37
N PHE A 59 0.86 -9.83 26.20
CA PHE A 59 -0.05 -8.75 25.80
C PHE A 59 0.55 -7.89 24.67
N VAL A 60 1.79 -7.47 24.84
CA VAL A 60 2.53 -6.66 23.86
C VAL A 60 2.74 -7.46 22.55
N ALA A 61 3.01 -8.77 22.64
CA ALA A 61 3.08 -9.65 21.47
C ALA A 61 1.74 -9.77 20.74
N ALA A 62 0.63 -9.90 21.48
CA ALA A 62 -0.71 -9.92 20.90
C ALA A 62 -1.02 -8.61 20.15
N CYS A 63 -0.67 -7.45 20.73
CA CYS A 63 -0.81 -6.15 20.06
C CYS A 63 -0.01 -6.09 18.73
N ALA A 64 1.21 -6.62 18.70
CA ALA A 64 2.02 -6.66 17.48
C ALA A 64 1.42 -7.57 16.40
N ILE A 65 0.87 -8.72 16.77
CA ILE A 65 0.18 -9.61 15.83
C ILE A 65 -1.06 -8.92 15.26
N VAL A 66 -1.82 -8.20 16.10
CA VAL A 66 -2.97 -7.42 15.66
C VAL A 66 -2.53 -6.32 14.69
N ASP A 67 -1.46 -5.58 14.99
CA ASP A 67 -0.92 -4.55 14.09
C ASP A 67 -0.54 -5.12 12.72
N MET A 68 0.17 -6.25 12.70
CA MET A 68 0.52 -6.96 11.47
C MET A 68 -0.72 -7.34 10.65
N LEU A 69 -1.75 -7.86 11.32
CA LEU A 69 -3.00 -8.26 10.68
C LEU A 69 -3.76 -7.04 10.13
N PHE A 70 -3.78 -5.92 10.86
CA PHE A 70 -4.38 -4.68 10.37
C PHE A 70 -3.63 -4.11 9.17
N ALA A 71 -2.29 -4.04 9.21
CA ALA A 71 -1.46 -3.58 8.10
C ALA A 71 -1.71 -4.41 6.82
N SER A 72 -1.78 -5.73 6.96
CA SER A 72 -2.07 -6.63 5.84
C SER A 72 -3.49 -6.44 5.26
N ARG A 73 -4.49 -6.30 6.13
CA ARG A 73 -5.90 -6.09 5.74
C ARG A 73 -6.14 -4.71 5.16
N ASN A 74 -5.34 -3.72 5.52
CA ASN A 74 -5.44 -2.35 5.02
C ASN A 74 -5.13 -2.27 3.52
N LEU A 75 -4.16 -3.05 3.03
CA LEU A 75 -3.87 -3.18 1.59
C LEU A 75 -4.70 -4.27 0.90
N ALA A 76 -4.96 -5.39 1.56
CA ALA A 76 -5.69 -6.50 0.93
C ALA A 76 -7.15 -6.12 0.61
N GLY A 77 -7.58 -6.33 -0.63
CA GLY A 77 -8.93 -6.01 -1.11
C GLY A 77 -9.13 -4.58 -1.60
N LEU A 78 -8.07 -3.77 -1.69
CA LEU A 78 -8.14 -2.47 -2.37
C LEU A 78 -8.28 -2.73 -3.87
N SER A 79 -9.21 -2.02 -4.50
CA SER A 79 -9.36 -2.09 -5.96
C SER A 79 -8.67 -0.89 -6.59
N LEU A 80 -7.84 -1.11 -7.61
CA LEU A 80 -7.21 -0.02 -8.35
C LEU A 80 -7.75 0.03 -9.78
N ALA A 81 -8.16 1.24 -10.15
CA ALA A 81 -8.52 1.57 -11.51
C ALA A 81 -7.61 2.73 -11.96
N ALA A 82 -6.80 2.48 -12.99
CA ALA A 82 -6.05 3.53 -13.66
C ALA A 82 -6.91 4.10 -14.80
N THR A 83 -7.01 5.41 -14.87
CA THR A 83 -7.65 6.11 -15.99
C THR A 83 -6.55 6.52 -16.96
N PRO A 84 -6.72 6.27 -18.28
CA PRO A 84 -5.75 6.74 -19.28
C PRO A 84 -5.57 8.26 -19.15
N GLY A 85 -4.32 8.71 -19.14
CA GLY A 85 -4.00 10.13 -19.19
C GLY A 85 -4.41 10.77 -20.51
N ILE A 86 -4.64 12.08 -20.49
CA ILE A 86 -4.92 12.87 -21.70
C ILE A 86 -3.62 12.90 -22.55
N PRO A 87 -3.69 12.77 -23.89
CA PRO A 87 -2.51 12.89 -24.75
C PRO A 87 -1.86 14.27 -24.59
N VAL A 88 -0.58 14.29 -24.23
CA VAL A 88 0.24 15.51 -24.07
C VAL A 88 1.38 15.56 -25.09
N PHE A 89 1.88 16.76 -25.38
CA PHE A 89 3.00 16.97 -26.29
C PHE A 89 4.35 16.58 -25.63
N ALA A 90 5.34 16.25 -26.45
CA ALA A 90 6.69 15.95 -25.96
C ALA A 90 7.32 17.20 -25.35
N GLY A 91 7.77 17.10 -24.10
CA GLY A 91 8.23 18.22 -23.27
C GLY A 91 7.21 18.69 -22.22
N ASP A 92 5.97 18.19 -22.29
CA ASP A 92 4.90 18.55 -21.36
C ASP A 92 4.68 17.48 -20.28
N SER A 93 3.92 17.81 -19.22
CA SER A 93 3.65 16.86 -18.13
C SER A 93 2.42 16.00 -18.40
N ALA A 94 2.60 14.69 -18.57
CA ALA A 94 1.50 13.74 -18.70
C ALA A 94 0.84 13.53 -17.33
N VAL A 95 -0.48 13.72 -17.27
CA VAL A 95 -1.27 13.53 -16.05
C VAL A 95 -1.93 12.16 -16.09
N PHE A 96 -1.60 11.30 -15.13
CA PHE A 96 -2.23 10.00 -14.93
C PHE A 96 -3.12 10.04 -13.69
N THR A 97 -4.40 9.72 -13.87
CA THR A 97 -5.37 9.69 -12.77
C THR A 97 -5.55 8.26 -12.29
N LEU A 98 -5.17 7.99 -11.04
CA LEU A 98 -5.35 6.71 -10.39
C LEU A 98 -6.49 6.80 -9.38
N ARG A 99 -7.45 5.87 -9.48
CA ARG A 99 -8.60 5.79 -8.59
C ARG A 99 -8.44 4.56 -7.70
N LEU A 100 -8.30 4.80 -6.40
CA LEU A 100 -8.32 3.78 -5.36
C LEU A 100 -9.77 3.59 -4.94
N ILE A 101 -10.34 2.44 -5.25
CA ILE A 101 -11.74 2.11 -4.95
C ILE A 101 -11.76 1.14 -3.77
N ASN A 102 -12.33 1.58 -2.67
CA ASN A 102 -12.54 0.74 -1.51
C ASN A 102 -13.97 0.20 -1.50
N ARG A 103 -14.16 -1.04 -1.95
CA ARG A 103 -15.49 -1.69 -1.95
C ARG A 103 -15.90 -2.24 -0.58
N SER A 104 -15.03 -2.15 0.42
CA SER A 104 -15.28 -2.70 1.75
C SER A 104 -15.86 -1.66 2.72
N ALA A 105 -16.61 -2.13 3.70
CA ALA A 105 -17.18 -1.32 4.77
C ALA A 105 -16.14 -0.79 5.79
N ARG A 106 -14.84 -1.06 5.57
CA ARG A 106 -13.75 -0.59 6.43
C ARG A 106 -13.02 0.55 5.74
N SER A 107 -12.85 1.68 6.40
CA SER A 107 -11.97 2.75 5.94
C SER A 107 -10.53 2.26 5.91
N ARG A 108 -9.79 2.66 4.88
CA ARG A 108 -8.38 2.35 4.68
C ARG A 108 -7.57 3.63 4.76
N HIS A 109 -6.57 3.65 5.63
CA HIS A 109 -5.83 4.86 5.97
C HIS A 109 -4.35 4.74 5.63
N ALA A 110 -3.69 5.87 5.42
CA ALA A 110 -2.26 5.98 5.14
C ALA A 110 -1.80 5.12 3.96
N ILE A 111 -2.58 5.10 2.88
CA ILE A 111 -2.14 4.46 1.63
C ILE A 111 -1.19 5.42 0.94
N SER A 112 0.09 5.08 0.96
CA SER A 112 1.13 5.78 0.25
C SER A 112 1.29 5.19 -1.14
N LEU A 113 1.41 6.06 -2.13
CA LEU A 113 1.69 5.72 -3.51
C LEU A 113 3.04 6.33 -3.88
N ALA A 114 4.01 5.46 -4.15
CA ALA A 114 5.32 5.83 -4.63
C ALA A 114 5.45 5.47 -6.11
N THR A 115 6.04 6.38 -6.88
CA THR A 115 6.45 6.10 -8.27
C THR A 115 7.89 6.59 -8.47
N PRO A 116 8.69 5.96 -9.35
CA PRO A 116 10.07 6.40 -9.60
C PRO A 116 10.18 7.81 -10.19
N HIS A 117 9.07 8.34 -10.73
CA HIS A 117 9.05 9.54 -11.55
C HIS A 117 8.23 10.69 -10.95
N ALA A 118 7.62 10.51 -9.78
CA ALA A 118 6.83 11.52 -9.10
C ALA A 118 6.96 11.40 -7.57
N GLU A 119 6.61 12.47 -6.85
CA GLU A 119 6.59 12.48 -5.39
C GLU A 119 5.63 11.44 -4.81
N VAL A 120 5.96 10.96 -3.60
CA VAL A 120 5.13 10.02 -2.86
C VAL A 120 3.87 10.74 -2.40
N GLN A 121 2.70 10.28 -2.84
CA GLN A 121 1.42 10.82 -2.40
C GLN A 121 0.79 9.90 -1.36
N GLN A 122 0.23 10.47 -0.31
CA GLN A 122 -0.51 9.72 0.70
C GLN A 122 -1.99 10.05 0.61
N ALA A 123 -2.82 9.02 0.65
CA ALA A 123 -4.27 9.16 0.59
C ALA A 123 -4.98 8.22 1.56
N ASP A 124 -6.10 8.71 2.08
CA ASP A 124 -7.04 7.94 2.86
C ASP A 124 -8.27 7.64 2.00
N VAL A 125 -8.80 6.42 2.14
CA VAL A 125 -9.99 5.96 1.40
C VAL A 125 -11.04 5.55 2.41
N THR A 126 -12.14 6.29 2.48
CA THR A 126 -13.26 5.99 3.37
C THR A 126 -13.93 4.67 3.02
N ALA A 127 -14.70 4.10 3.96
CA ALA A 127 -15.53 2.92 3.72
C ALA A 127 -16.48 3.16 2.54
N HIS A 128 -16.55 2.21 1.60
CA HIS A 128 -17.29 2.37 0.33
C HIS A 128 -16.92 3.60 -0.51
N GLY A 129 -15.79 4.24 -0.19
CA GLY A 129 -15.31 5.44 -0.83
C GLY A 129 -14.31 5.16 -1.95
N GLU A 130 -13.95 6.25 -2.59
CA GLU A 130 -12.89 6.30 -3.57
C GLU A 130 -11.97 7.47 -3.28
N SER A 131 -10.69 7.28 -3.55
CA SER A 131 -9.72 8.36 -3.53
C SER A 131 -9.04 8.45 -4.88
N ILE A 132 -8.88 9.68 -5.35
CA ILE A 132 -8.29 9.98 -6.66
C ILE A 132 -6.93 10.58 -6.41
N LEU A 133 -5.89 9.91 -6.89
CA LEU A 133 -4.52 10.40 -6.89
C LEU A 133 -4.14 10.78 -8.31
N VAL A 134 -3.47 11.92 -8.43
CA VAL A 134 -3.05 12.49 -9.70
C VAL A 134 -1.54 12.45 -9.75
N ILE A 135 -0.99 11.70 -10.70
CA ILE A 135 0.44 11.51 -10.86
C ILE A 135 0.86 12.25 -12.12
N THR A 136 1.75 13.22 -11.97
CA THR A 136 2.35 13.96 -13.08
C THR A 136 3.68 13.32 -13.46
N VAL A 137 3.84 12.97 -14.74
CA VAL A 137 5.05 12.36 -15.28
C VAL A 137 5.54 13.19 -16.47
N ALA A 138 6.80 13.60 -16.48
CA ALA A 138 7.36 14.37 -17.59
C ALA A 138 7.42 13.52 -18.88
N ALA A 139 6.76 13.97 -19.95
CA ALA A 139 6.77 13.28 -21.24
C ALA A 139 8.00 13.67 -22.07
N THR A 140 9.16 13.09 -21.76
CA THR A 140 10.46 13.50 -22.35
C THR A 140 10.63 13.09 -23.82
N ARG A 141 9.90 12.08 -24.33
CA ARG A 141 10.01 11.62 -25.73
C ARG A 141 8.64 11.50 -26.39
N ARG A 142 8.60 11.89 -27.67
CA ARG A 142 7.43 11.71 -28.56
C ARG A 142 7.24 10.21 -28.85
N GLY A 143 6.09 9.68 -28.47
CA GLY A 143 5.78 8.25 -28.60
C GLY A 143 4.86 7.78 -27.47
N TRP A 144 4.70 6.47 -27.34
CA TRP A 144 3.93 5.87 -26.26
C TRP A 144 4.68 6.00 -24.93
N LEU A 145 4.14 6.80 -24.01
CA LEU A 145 4.64 6.86 -22.64
C LEU A 145 4.01 5.70 -21.84
N GLN A 146 4.82 4.74 -21.43
CA GLN A 146 4.35 3.69 -20.53
C GLN A 146 4.04 4.30 -19.16
N ALA A 147 2.90 3.92 -18.58
CA ALA A 147 2.56 4.30 -17.22
C ALA A 147 3.66 3.77 -16.27
N PRO A 148 4.18 4.60 -15.35
CA PRO A 148 5.23 4.19 -14.44
C PRO A 148 4.75 3.08 -13.50
N SER A 149 5.66 2.21 -13.06
CA SER A 149 5.36 1.22 -12.03
C SER A 149 4.87 1.92 -10.76
N LEU A 150 3.64 1.59 -10.35
CA LEU A 150 3.02 2.12 -9.14
C LEU A 150 3.34 1.19 -7.99
N HIS A 151 3.92 1.73 -6.92
CA HIS A 151 4.18 0.99 -5.69
C HIS A 151 3.22 1.52 -4.63
N LEU A 152 2.37 0.66 -4.10
CA LEU A 152 1.49 1.03 -3.00
C LEU A 152 2.09 0.53 -1.70
N SER A 153 1.96 1.32 -0.66
CA SER A 153 2.38 0.93 0.67
C SER A 153 1.47 1.48 1.76
N SER A 154 1.47 0.82 2.91
CA SER A 154 0.77 1.31 4.09
C SER A 154 1.45 0.80 5.35
N SER A 155 1.54 1.67 6.35
CA SER A 155 2.12 1.38 7.67
C SER A 155 1.10 1.49 8.80
N PHE A 156 -0.18 1.66 8.48
CA PHE A 156 -1.25 1.79 9.48
C PHE A 156 -1.51 0.45 10.20
N PRO A 157 -1.78 0.42 11.52
CA PRO A 157 -1.96 1.56 12.43
C PRO A 157 -0.71 2.01 13.21
N LEU A 158 0.10 1.10 13.77
CA LEU A 158 1.19 1.48 14.69
C LEU A 158 2.51 1.76 13.97
N GLY A 159 2.63 1.48 12.67
CA GLY A 159 3.87 1.66 11.93
C GLY A 159 4.94 0.61 12.20
N LEU A 160 4.61 -0.49 12.89
CA LEU A 160 5.56 -1.58 13.16
C LEU A 160 5.81 -2.43 11.91
N PHE A 161 4.80 -2.53 11.04
CA PHE A 161 4.87 -3.28 9.80
C PHE A 161 4.59 -2.38 8.61
N TYR A 162 5.37 -2.58 7.55
CA TYR A 162 5.20 -1.93 6.26
C TYR A 162 4.66 -2.96 5.27
N ALA A 163 3.43 -2.76 4.82
CA ALA A 163 2.85 -3.58 3.78
C ALA A 163 3.05 -2.88 2.43
N TRP A 164 3.46 -3.61 1.39
CA TRP A 164 3.72 -3.08 0.05
C TRP A 164 3.25 -4.04 -1.06
N CYS A 165 3.00 -3.50 -2.26
CA CYS A 165 2.67 -4.27 -3.47
C CYS A 165 2.89 -3.48 -4.77
#